data_AF-A0A397TJ76-F1
#
_entry.id   AF-A0A397TJ76-F1
#
_cell.length_a   1.000
_cell.length_b   1.000
_cell.length_c   1.000
_cell.angle_alpha   90.00
_cell.angle_beta   90.00
_cell.angle_gamma   90.00
#
_symmetry.space_group_name_H-M   'P 1'
#
loop_
_entity.id
_entity.type
_entity.pdbx_description
1 polymer ?
#
loop_
_entity_poly.entity_id
_entity_poly.type
_entity_poly.pdbx_seq_one_letter_code
_entity_poly.pdbx_strand_id
1 'polypeptide(L)'
;MNKTYFIILFVFFFIIHIKKIHGCHPAGRGCYDRGNYLCGAQVIYANLLPNSILNITVQSPDFEDLGTSAIGHFSMHVDNHGGGYTFFDKPQWVNGCECSNCEHIPVQYTFQEEFDLPTPPKGTWFDIWISIYWGCVNDGGRARDCISEDVHYRDYVK
;
A
#
# COMPACT_ATOMS: atom_id res chain seq x y z
N MET A 1 -14.36 -16.13 -39.37
CA MET A 1 -13.41 -15.55 -38.40
C MET A 1 -12.35 -16.61 -38.11
N ASN A 2 -11.10 -16.39 -38.53
CA ASN A 2 -10.06 -17.43 -38.47
C ASN A 2 -9.65 -17.67 -37.00
N LYS A 3 -9.84 -18.88 -36.48
CA LYS A 3 -9.53 -19.26 -35.08
C LYS A 3 -8.08 -18.91 -34.69
N THR A 4 -7.18 -18.87 -35.67
CA THR A 4 -5.76 -18.53 -35.49
C THR A 4 -5.53 -17.08 -35.03
N TYR A 5 -6.32 -16.11 -35.52
CA TYR A 5 -6.15 -14.70 -35.10
C TYR A 5 -6.63 -14.45 -33.67
N PHE A 6 -7.66 -15.18 -33.23
CA PHE A 6 -8.21 -15.03 -31.88
C PHE A 6 -7.23 -15.50 -30.80
N ILE A 7 -6.48 -16.58 -31.08
CA ILE A 7 -5.48 -17.13 -30.16
C ILE A 7 -4.27 -16.19 -30.04
N ILE A 8 -3.79 -15.63 -31.15
CA ILE A 8 -2.65 -14.71 -31.17
C ILE A 8 -2.94 -13.44 -30.34
N LEU A 9 -4.17 -12.91 -30.45
CA LEU A 9 -4.58 -11.72 -29.69
C LEU A 9 -4.61 -11.99 -28.18
N PHE A 10 -5.08 -13.16 -27.78
CA PHE A 10 -5.12 -13.59 -26.38
C PHE A 10 -3.71 -13.77 -25.79
N VAL A 11 -2.79 -14.37 -26.55
CA VAL A 11 -1.40 -14.55 -26.11
C VAL A 11 -0.67 -13.21 -25.96
N PHE A 12 -0.91 -12.24 -26.86
CA PHE A 12 -0.37 -10.88 -26.68
C PHE A 12 -0.95 -10.18 -25.44
N PHE A 13 -2.25 -10.31 -25.17
CA PHE A 13 -2.85 -9.78 -23.94
C PHE A 13 -2.22 -10.39 -22.67
N PHE A 14 -2.01 -11.71 -22.66
CA PHE A 14 -1.34 -12.38 -21.53
C PHE A 14 0.13 -12.00 -21.40
N ILE A 15 0.87 -11.84 -22.49
CA ILE A 15 2.30 -11.44 -22.43
C ILE A 15 2.47 -9.98 -21.99
N ILE A 16 1.57 -9.07 -22.38
CA ILE A 16 1.59 -7.67 -21.91
C ILE A 16 1.28 -7.59 -20.41
N HIS A 17 0.54 -8.55 -19.86
CA HIS A 17 0.21 -8.62 -18.42
C HIS A 17 1.23 -9.42 -17.58
N ILE A 18 2.27 -10.00 -18.18
CA ILE A 18 3.42 -10.52 -17.42
C ILE A 18 4.32 -9.34 -17.08
N LYS A 19 3.95 -8.58 -16.02
CA LYS A 19 4.91 -7.71 -15.31
C LYS A 19 6.09 -8.59 -14.91
N LYS A 20 7.30 -8.25 -15.37
CA LYS A 20 8.54 -8.97 -15.06
C LYS A 20 8.61 -9.28 -13.56
N ILE A 21 8.66 -10.56 -13.20
CA ILE A 21 8.76 -11.07 -11.81
C ILE A 21 10.20 -10.95 -11.26
N HIS A 22 11.02 -10.10 -11.87
CA HIS A 22 12.35 -9.70 -11.40
C HIS A 22 12.39 -8.18 -11.15
N GLY A 23 11.26 -7.60 -10.70
CA GLY A 23 11.15 -6.18 -10.35
C GLY A 23 11.64 -5.93 -8.92
N CYS A 24 12.19 -4.74 -8.65
CA CYS A 24 12.51 -4.41 -7.27
C CYS A 24 11.27 -4.11 -6.46
N HIS A 25 11.25 -4.69 -5.28
CA HIS A 25 10.20 -4.55 -4.31
C HIS A 25 10.74 -3.85 -3.07
N PRO A 26 9.89 -3.11 -2.34
CA PRO A 26 10.23 -2.64 -1.01
C PRO A 26 10.51 -3.84 -0.10
N ALA A 27 11.57 -3.76 0.70
CA ALA A 27 11.86 -4.70 1.76
C ALA A 27 12.02 -3.91 3.06
N GLY A 28 11.22 -4.24 4.07
CA GLY A 28 11.22 -3.53 5.35
C GLY A 28 12.21 -4.12 6.32
N ARG A 29 13.09 -3.29 6.88
CA ARG A 29 13.79 -3.55 8.13
C ARG A 29 13.08 -2.71 9.18
N GLY A 30 12.25 -3.35 10.01
CA GLY A 30 11.39 -2.66 10.98
C GLY A 30 12.07 -1.48 11.69
N CYS A 31 11.31 -0.44 12.01
CA CYS A 31 11.87 0.76 12.60
C CYS A 31 12.36 0.52 14.03
N TYR A 32 13.55 1.05 14.30
CA TYR A 32 14.09 1.20 15.64
C TYR A 32 14.60 2.63 15.73
N ASP A 33 14.18 3.38 16.73
CA ASP A 33 14.64 4.76 16.91
C ASP A 33 16.17 4.77 16.98
N ARG A 34 16.79 5.37 15.96
CA ARG A 34 18.23 5.53 15.85
C ARG A 34 18.52 7.00 15.55
N GLY A 35 19.72 7.46 15.87
CA GLY A 35 20.10 8.87 15.68
C GLY A 35 19.95 9.44 14.26
N ASN A 36 19.72 8.59 13.25
CA ASN A 36 19.64 8.98 11.84
C ASN A 36 18.23 8.88 11.23
N TYR A 37 17.23 8.34 11.94
CA TYR A 37 15.83 8.29 11.50
C TYR A 37 14.90 8.01 12.68
N LEU A 38 13.73 8.64 12.68
CA LEU A 38 12.69 8.43 13.70
C LEU A 38 11.66 7.40 13.27
N CYS A 39 11.06 6.74 14.25
CA CYS A 39 9.83 5.98 14.10
C CYS A 39 8.59 6.86 14.36
N GLY A 40 7.39 6.31 14.16
CA GLY A 40 6.12 7.01 14.33
C GLY A 40 5.32 7.16 13.03
N ALA A 41 5.42 6.19 12.12
CA ALA A 41 4.52 6.14 10.97
C ALA A 41 3.08 5.96 11.47
N GLN A 42 2.12 6.54 10.76
CA GLN A 42 0.73 6.55 11.22
C GLN A 42 -0.27 6.60 10.08
N VAL A 43 -1.46 6.06 10.34
CA VAL A 43 -2.67 6.37 9.58
C VAL A 43 -3.28 7.61 10.22
N ILE A 44 -3.31 8.74 9.49
CA ILE A 44 -3.82 10.01 10.01
C ILE A 44 -5.30 10.24 9.65
N TYR A 45 -5.80 9.49 8.68
CA TYR A 45 -7.19 9.55 8.27
C TYR A 45 -7.58 8.22 7.63
N ALA A 46 -8.75 7.71 7.99
CA ALA A 46 -9.43 6.68 7.23
C ALA A 46 -10.95 6.93 7.27
N ASN A 47 -11.63 6.61 6.18
CA ASN A 47 -13.08 6.62 6.13
C ASN A 47 -13.60 5.60 5.12
N LEU A 48 -14.63 4.86 5.52
CA LEU A 48 -15.38 4.00 4.61
C LEU A 48 -16.47 4.83 3.94
N LEU A 49 -16.31 5.05 2.64
CA LEU A 49 -17.24 5.77 1.79
C LEU A 49 -18.36 4.83 1.29
N PRO A 50 -19.48 5.38 0.80
CA PRO A 50 -20.47 4.60 0.06
C PRO A 50 -19.85 3.86 -1.12
N ASN A 51 -20.48 2.74 -1.52
CA ASN A 51 -19.99 1.84 -2.58
C ASN A 51 -18.68 1.14 -2.23
N SER A 52 -18.41 0.95 -0.94
CA SER A 52 -17.36 0.05 -0.47
C SER A 52 -15.97 0.49 -0.90
N ILE A 53 -15.72 1.79 -0.73
CA ILE A 53 -14.44 2.44 -0.96
C ILE A 53 -13.86 2.84 0.39
N LEU A 54 -12.63 2.41 0.66
CA LEU A 54 -11.84 2.91 1.79
C LEU A 54 -10.97 4.06 1.29
N ASN A 55 -11.18 5.26 1.83
CA ASN A 55 -10.30 6.40 1.60
C ASN A 55 -9.38 6.58 2.80
N ILE A 56 -8.07 6.48 2.60
CA ILE A 56 -7.09 6.44 3.67
C ILE A 56 -5.92 7.36 3.35
N THR A 57 -5.41 8.03 4.39
CA THR A 57 -4.16 8.79 4.34
C THR A 57 -3.19 8.24 5.37
N VAL A 58 -2.03 7.83 4.89
CA VAL A 58 -0.90 7.42 5.70
C VAL A 58 0.16 8.51 5.75
N GLN A 59 1.00 8.47 6.77
CA GLN A 59 2.08 9.41 6.97
C GLN A 59 3.32 8.66 7.49
N SER A 60 4.47 8.90 6.85
CA SER A 60 5.77 8.49 7.41
C SER A 60 6.22 9.44 8.52
N PRO A 61 7.16 9.04 9.38
CA PRO A 61 7.83 9.96 10.30
C PRO A 61 8.47 11.11 9.49
N ASP A 62 8.14 12.35 9.84
CA ASP A 62 8.61 13.54 9.11
C ASP A 62 10.10 13.79 9.40
N PHE A 63 10.96 13.37 8.47
CA PHE A 63 12.39 13.63 8.49
C PHE A 63 12.90 13.81 7.05
N GLU A 64 13.51 14.96 6.79
CA GLU A 64 14.29 15.35 5.59
C GLU A 64 14.32 14.29 4.46
N ASP A 65 13.37 14.41 3.52
CA ASP A 65 13.28 13.63 2.28
C ASP A 65 12.94 12.13 2.40
N LEU A 66 12.55 11.65 3.59
CA LEU A 66 12.13 10.26 3.84
C LEU A 66 10.60 10.14 3.92
N GLY A 67 9.90 10.62 2.88
CA GLY A 67 8.45 10.51 2.78
C GLY A 67 7.94 9.05 2.68
N THR A 68 6.62 8.89 2.64
CA THR A 68 5.97 7.60 2.40
C THR A 68 6.37 7.09 1.02
N SER A 69 7.21 6.07 0.97
CA SER A 69 7.79 5.51 -0.26
C SER A 69 7.01 4.30 -0.78
N ALA A 70 6.49 3.49 0.14
CA ALA A 70 5.67 2.33 -0.18
C ALA A 70 4.70 2.02 0.96
N ILE A 71 3.70 1.19 0.65
CA ILE A 71 2.73 0.64 1.60
C ILE A 71 2.62 -0.86 1.38
N GLY A 72 2.42 -1.67 2.42
CA GLY A 72 2.39 -3.12 2.33
C GLY A 72 1.50 -3.77 3.38
N HIS A 73 1.27 -5.08 3.22
CA HIS A 73 0.53 -5.92 4.19
C HIS A 73 -0.78 -5.29 4.67
N PHE A 74 -1.54 -4.73 3.72
CA PHE A 74 -2.72 -3.93 4.04
C PHE A 74 -3.96 -4.80 4.14
N SER A 75 -4.58 -4.76 5.31
CA SER A 75 -5.84 -5.43 5.58
C SER A 75 -6.75 -4.58 6.46
N MET A 76 -8.02 -4.95 6.48
CA MET A 76 -9.07 -4.29 7.25
C MET A 76 -9.98 -5.34 7.88
N HIS A 77 -10.57 -5.00 9.03
CA HIS A 77 -11.69 -5.71 9.61
C HIS A 77 -12.82 -4.74 9.91
N VAL A 78 -14.06 -5.15 9.64
CA VAL A 78 -15.26 -4.38 9.96
C VAL A 78 -16.09 -5.19 10.96
N ASP A 79 -16.43 -4.54 12.07
CA ASP A 79 -17.22 -5.13 13.15
C ASP A 79 -18.65 -5.50 12.68
N ASN A 80 -19.41 -6.16 13.56
CA ASN A 80 -20.85 -6.44 13.36
C ASN A 80 -21.18 -7.18 12.05
N HIS A 81 -20.43 -8.26 11.76
CA HIS A 81 -20.56 -9.08 10.55
C HIS A 81 -20.06 -8.43 9.26
N GLY A 82 -19.32 -7.32 9.35
CA GLY A 82 -18.65 -6.71 8.19
C GLY A 82 -17.49 -7.55 7.64
N GLY A 83 -16.80 -8.33 8.48
CA GLY A 83 -15.79 -9.31 8.03
C GLY A 83 -14.40 -8.71 7.80
N GLY A 84 -13.46 -9.56 7.38
CA GLY A 84 -12.06 -9.18 7.12
C GLY A 84 -11.76 -9.10 5.63
N TYR A 85 -10.90 -8.16 5.24
CA TYR A 85 -10.47 -7.94 3.86
C TYR A 85 -8.96 -7.72 3.77
N THR A 86 -8.32 -8.30 2.76
CA THR A 86 -6.91 -8.08 2.47
C THR A 86 -6.77 -7.40 1.11
N PHE A 87 -6.20 -6.20 1.11
CA PHE A 87 -6.00 -5.40 -0.11
C PHE A 87 -4.72 -5.84 -0.85
N PHE A 88 -3.61 -5.96 -0.12
CA PHE A 88 -2.37 -6.46 -0.70
C PHE A 88 -1.50 -7.18 0.33
N ASP A 89 -1.09 -8.40 -0.04
CA ASP A 89 -0.15 -9.22 0.76
C ASP A 89 1.29 -8.72 0.65
N LYS A 90 1.61 -7.96 -0.39
CA LYS A 90 2.98 -7.52 -0.72
C LYS A 90 3.08 -6.00 -0.85
N PRO A 91 4.21 -5.40 -0.46
CA PRO A 91 4.42 -3.98 -0.59
C PRO A 91 4.28 -3.45 -2.03
N GLN A 92 3.64 -2.30 -2.16
CA GLN A 92 3.46 -1.52 -3.38
C GLN A 92 4.13 -0.16 -3.22
N TRP A 93 4.87 0.26 -4.25
CA TRP A 93 5.43 1.60 -4.31
C TRP A 93 4.35 2.66 -4.47
N VAL A 94 4.50 3.82 -3.82
CA VAL A 94 3.61 4.97 -4.03
C VAL A 94 4.18 5.92 -5.07
N ASN A 95 3.33 6.67 -5.79
CA ASN A 95 3.72 7.74 -6.71
C ASN A 95 4.81 7.39 -7.74
N GLY A 96 4.89 6.12 -8.17
CA GLY A 96 5.89 5.71 -9.16
C GLY A 96 7.32 5.73 -8.65
N CYS A 97 7.53 5.77 -7.33
CA CYS A 97 8.82 5.41 -6.72
C CYS A 97 9.20 4.04 -7.25
N GLU A 98 10.19 3.96 -8.12
CA GLU A 98 10.62 2.68 -8.68
C GLU A 98 12.13 2.51 -8.53
N CYS A 99 12.63 1.41 -9.05
CA CYS A 99 13.96 0.88 -8.79
C CYS A 99 15.15 1.76 -9.16
N SER A 100 14.93 2.90 -9.80
CA SER A 100 15.99 3.86 -10.12
C SER A 100 15.70 5.26 -9.58
N ASN A 101 14.43 5.64 -9.44
CA ASN A 101 14.04 7.02 -9.15
C ASN A 101 12.90 7.05 -8.13
N CYS A 102 13.09 7.89 -7.13
CA CYS A 102 12.07 8.30 -6.17
C CYS A 102 12.18 9.82 -6.07
N GLU A 103 11.38 10.53 -6.86
CA GLU A 103 11.31 11.99 -6.80
C GLU A 103 9.95 12.38 -6.22
N HIS A 104 9.92 13.44 -5.42
CA HIS A 104 8.69 13.97 -4.80
C HIS A 104 7.96 12.94 -3.91
N ILE A 105 8.69 12.23 -3.04
CA ILE A 105 8.07 11.33 -2.06
C ILE A 105 7.33 12.19 -1.02
N PRO A 106 6.00 12.12 -0.94
CA PRO A 106 5.27 12.94 0.00
C PRO A 106 5.35 12.33 1.40
N VAL A 107 5.44 13.17 2.42
CA VAL A 107 5.31 12.71 3.81
C VAL A 107 3.97 12.02 4.03
N GLN A 108 2.90 12.59 3.46
CA GLN A 108 1.54 12.05 3.51
C GLN A 108 1.12 11.47 2.16
N TYR A 109 0.54 10.28 2.16
CA TYR A 109 0.02 9.65 0.95
C TYR A 109 -1.44 9.24 1.14
N THR A 110 -2.32 9.80 0.31
CA THR A 110 -3.75 9.46 0.28
C THR A 110 -4.04 8.54 -0.89
N PHE A 111 -4.78 7.47 -0.64
CA PHE A 111 -5.21 6.53 -1.66
C PHE A 111 -6.57 5.94 -1.32
N GLN A 112 -7.17 5.30 -2.34
CA GLN A 112 -8.45 4.63 -2.22
C GLN A 112 -8.30 3.18 -2.62
N GLU A 113 -8.98 2.31 -1.89
CA GLU A 113 -9.12 0.90 -2.24
C GLU A 113 -10.59 0.50 -2.22
N GLU A 114 -11.00 -0.24 -3.25
CA GLU A 114 -12.32 -0.86 -3.31
C GLU A 114 -12.29 -2.19 -2.56
N PHE A 115 -13.38 -2.51 -1.86
CA PHE A 115 -13.57 -3.80 -1.19
C PHE A 115 -14.99 -4.31 -1.44
N ASP A 116 -15.16 -5.63 -1.46
CA ASP A 116 -16.46 -6.25 -1.78
C ASP A 116 -17.23 -6.63 -0.51
N LEU A 117 -17.60 -5.61 0.28
CA LEU A 117 -18.49 -5.77 1.44
C LEU A 117 -19.70 -4.84 1.30
N PRO A 118 -20.85 -5.17 1.90
CA PRO A 118 -21.93 -4.22 2.07
C PRO A 118 -21.40 -2.95 2.75
N THR A 119 -21.82 -1.77 2.28
CA THR A 119 -21.44 -0.51 2.94
C THR A 119 -21.85 -0.56 4.41
N PRO A 120 -20.90 -0.49 5.37
CA PRO A 120 -21.23 -0.66 6.77
C PRO A 120 -22.12 0.49 7.28
N PRO A 121 -23.06 0.23 8.20
CA PRO A 121 -23.86 1.29 8.80
C PRO A 121 -22.99 2.35 9.48
N LYS A 122 -23.42 3.61 9.42
CA LYS A 122 -22.82 4.71 10.21
C LYS A 122 -22.71 4.32 11.68
N GLY A 123 -21.55 4.60 12.29
CA GLY A 123 -21.20 4.20 13.66
C GLY A 123 -20.61 2.79 13.79
N THR A 124 -20.51 2.03 12.70
CA THR A 124 -19.80 0.73 12.72
C THR A 124 -18.30 0.96 12.83
N TRP A 125 -17.65 0.25 13.74
CA TRP A 125 -16.20 0.28 13.92
C TRP A 125 -15.48 -0.54 12.85
N PHE A 126 -14.28 -0.10 12.50
CA PHE A 126 -13.37 -0.84 11.64
C PHE A 126 -11.93 -0.68 12.12
N ASP A 127 -11.14 -1.71 11.86
CA ASP A 127 -9.70 -1.76 12.10
C ASP A 127 -8.96 -1.83 10.78
N ILE A 128 -7.80 -1.18 10.70
CA ILE A 128 -6.87 -1.21 9.59
C ILE A 128 -5.51 -1.65 10.11
N TRP A 129 -4.88 -2.59 9.39
CA TRP A 129 -3.48 -2.94 9.58
C TRP A 129 -2.74 -2.67 8.28
N ILE A 130 -1.68 -1.88 8.34
CA ILE A 130 -0.90 -1.49 7.15
C ILE A 130 0.57 -1.29 7.54
N SER A 131 1.47 -1.81 6.72
CA SER A 131 2.90 -1.50 6.81
C SER A 131 3.20 -0.25 5.99
N ILE A 132 3.79 0.76 6.60
CA ILE A 132 4.23 1.99 5.92
C ILE A 132 5.74 1.93 5.76
N TYR A 133 6.26 2.25 4.58
CA TYR A 133 7.68 2.19 4.26
C TYR A 133 8.21 3.56 3.86
N TRP A 134 9.40 3.91 4.33
CA TRP A 134 10.09 5.16 4.00
C TRP A 134 11.60 4.98 3.97
N GLY A 135 12.29 6.02 3.51
CA GLY A 135 13.75 6.04 3.45
C GLY A 135 14.37 4.90 2.65
N CYS A 136 13.70 4.50 1.56
CA CYS A 136 14.11 3.38 0.74
C CYS A 136 15.39 3.70 -0.04
N VAL A 137 16.50 3.03 0.27
CA VAL A 137 17.81 3.26 -0.36
C VAL A 137 18.18 2.18 -1.37
N ASN A 138 19.01 2.52 -2.36
CA ASN A 138 19.56 1.54 -3.30
C ASN A 138 20.71 0.80 -2.64
N ASP A 139 20.55 -0.50 -2.37
CA ASP A 139 21.63 -1.35 -1.85
C ASP A 139 22.33 -2.14 -2.97
N GLY A 140 22.05 -1.84 -4.25
CA GLY A 140 22.61 -2.56 -5.39
C GLY A 140 22.01 -3.96 -5.61
N GLY A 141 20.95 -4.32 -4.88
CA GLY A 141 20.26 -5.61 -4.95
C GLY A 141 18.99 -5.62 -5.81
N ARG A 142 18.27 -6.75 -5.75
CA ARG A 142 16.94 -6.95 -6.39
C ARG A 142 15.80 -6.36 -5.57
N ALA A 143 16.01 -5.97 -4.31
CA ALA A 143 15.01 -5.37 -3.43
C ALA A 143 15.55 -4.02 -2.95
N ARG A 144 14.67 -3.12 -2.47
CA ARG A 144 15.09 -1.86 -1.86
C ARG A 144 14.91 -1.95 -0.36
N ASP A 145 16.00 -1.81 0.37
CA ASP A 145 15.97 -1.70 1.82
C ASP A 145 15.28 -0.40 2.21
N CYS A 146 14.16 -0.54 2.89
CA CYS A 146 13.34 0.54 3.45
C CYS A 146 13.27 0.37 4.96
N ILE A 147 13.04 1.47 5.66
CA ILE A 147 12.53 1.43 7.03
C ILE A 147 11.02 1.18 6.93
N SER A 148 10.47 0.41 7.86
CA SER A 148 9.02 0.16 7.88
C SER A 148 8.45 0.07 9.28
N GLU A 149 7.17 0.40 9.41
CA GLU A 149 6.38 0.17 10.62
C GLU A 149 5.02 -0.42 10.26
N ASP A 150 4.62 -1.42 11.04
CA ASP A 150 3.28 -1.98 10.99
C ASP A 150 2.37 -1.15 11.88
N VAL A 151 1.40 -0.49 11.28
CA VAL A 151 0.48 0.42 11.94
C VAL A 151 -0.88 -0.22 12.05
N HIS A 152 -1.44 -0.20 13.26
CA HIS A 152 -2.85 -0.49 13.51
C HIS A 152 -3.59 0.83 13.75
N TYR A 153 -4.74 0.97 13.08
CA TYR A 153 -5.62 2.11 13.19
C TYR A 153 -7.06 1.65 13.39
N ARG A 154 -7.81 2.33 14.26
CA ARG A 154 -9.21 2.02 14.55
C ARG A 154 -10.04 3.30 14.55
N ASP A 155 -11.13 3.30 13.79
CA ASP A 155 -12.12 4.39 13.74
C ASP A 155 -13.51 3.80 13.42
N TYR A 156 -14.51 4.65 13.26
CA TYR A 156 -15.87 4.27 12.90
C TYR A 156 -16.37 5.00 11.66
N VAL A 157 -17.33 4.40 10.96
CA VAL A 157 -17.97 4.99 9.78
C VAL A 157 -18.72 6.26 10.17
N LYS A 158 -18.37 7.39 9.53
CA LYS A 158 -18.85 8.73 9.88
C LYS A 158 -20.24 9.06 9.36
#